data_AF-A0A1E4HC84-F1
#
_entry.id   AF-A0A1E4HC84-F1
#
_cell.length_a   1.000
_cell.length_b   1.000
_cell.length_c   1.000
_cell.angle_alpha   90.00
_cell.angle_beta   90.00
_cell.angle_gamma   90.00
#
_symmetry.space_group_name_H-M   'P 1'
#
loop_
_entity.id
_entity.type
_entity.pdbx_description
1 polymer ?
#
loop_
_entity_poly.entity_id
_entity_poly.type
_entity_poly.pdbx_seq_one_letter_code
_entity_poly.pdbx_strand_id
1 'polypeptide(L)'
;MNTSPSTAILIVGMHRSGTSALAGLIGKLGVPLGDHMLEPGSDNPKGYWEHREVVSVHERLFAGLGSRWDDVRALPENWREREVAREATLAISDIISSDFSECPMWAVKDPRLCRLLPLWFEVLQKRCVRPVVLFMVRRPREVSASIEARNHWQPLVGKLLWLRYMTEAITASSAFSREVLLYDDLLADPLATVLGALAKLGIDVGEWASARQREAVAGFVDVSDRHHVSLGLEEPATKIDAIAESLYESLVAVAHGDNDWKKVEKVVLDFDREWSQSGACTDAVADMAARIELRLRAAETENARLSSELTAQVRWSEDAQARFELLQAQTAEMSSKLTAQIRWSDEAQAERESLQAEHAELSSKLAAQVRRSEDEQARFESLQAEASELSSKLNAQVRWTEEARARQEMLQLEKAELSSKLDTQVRRAEEVQAKCDALLARCAELSSELIAKACQSDEAQVRHDALVAQHADLAARQLRYEEKCGRLERDLERAQQSIRGLSLHLASSEAEATQTRTELTLALDDAFHERSRILGELERARTAGVALATELRNVYASTSWRMTKPWRSVTEYIKRKTGRASNSTGKLP
;
A
#
# COMPACT_ATOMS: atom_id res chain seq x y z
N MET A 1 22.48 -98.80 -9.31
CA MET A 1 23.89 -99.14 -9.59
C MET A 1 24.54 -99.44 -8.25
N ASN A 2 25.54 -100.33 -8.16
CA ASN A 2 26.31 -100.48 -6.92
C ASN A 2 27.34 -99.36 -6.82
N THR A 3 26.90 -98.18 -6.41
CA THR A 3 27.77 -97.10 -5.95
C THR A 3 28.35 -97.49 -4.59
N SER A 4 29.68 -97.49 -4.45
CA SER A 4 30.33 -97.61 -3.15
C SER A 4 29.81 -96.53 -2.19
N PRO A 5 29.69 -96.82 -0.88
CA PRO A 5 29.25 -95.81 0.09
C PRO A 5 30.20 -94.61 0.09
N SER A 6 29.64 -93.41 0.15
CA SER A 6 30.39 -92.16 0.28
C SER A 6 31.39 -92.25 1.44
N THR A 7 32.58 -91.69 1.29
CA THR A 7 33.59 -91.67 2.38
C THR A 7 33.71 -90.29 3.02
N ALA A 8 33.54 -90.21 4.34
CA ALA A 8 33.69 -88.99 5.12
C ALA A 8 35.03 -88.99 5.87
N ILE A 9 35.92 -88.08 5.51
CA ILE A 9 37.21 -87.86 6.18
C ILE A 9 37.01 -86.89 7.35
N LEU A 10 37.04 -87.42 8.57
CA LEU A 10 36.94 -86.64 9.80
C LEU A 10 38.34 -86.23 10.25
N ILE A 11 38.68 -84.96 10.06
CA ILE A 11 40.00 -84.41 10.40
C ILE A 11 39.97 -83.94 11.85
N VAL A 12 40.66 -84.67 12.72
CA VAL A 12 40.65 -84.46 14.18
C VAL A 12 42.04 -84.10 14.70
N GLY A 13 42.08 -83.46 15.86
CA GLY A 13 43.31 -83.02 16.52
C GLY A 13 43.08 -81.71 17.29
N MET A 14 43.80 -81.52 18.39
CA MET A 14 43.67 -80.32 19.23
C MET A 14 43.94 -79.03 18.42
N HIS A 15 43.28 -77.92 18.78
CA HIS A 15 43.56 -76.60 18.21
C HIS A 15 45.08 -76.30 18.21
N ARG A 16 45.56 -75.59 17.19
CA ARG A 16 47.00 -75.27 16.96
C ARG A 16 47.91 -76.48 16.61
N SER A 17 47.38 -77.70 16.48
CA SER A 17 48.14 -78.89 16.02
C SER A 17 48.36 -78.98 14.50
N GLY A 18 47.89 -77.99 13.72
CA GLY A 18 48.03 -77.98 12.26
C GLY A 18 46.81 -78.48 11.47
N THR A 19 45.68 -78.76 12.12
CA THR A 19 44.44 -79.28 11.47
C THR A 19 43.94 -78.41 10.32
N SER A 20 44.16 -77.09 10.35
CA SER A 20 43.86 -76.18 9.23
C SER A 20 44.74 -76.39 8.01
N ALA A 21 46.03 -76.71 8.20
CA ALA A 21 46.95 -77.00 7.09
C ALA A 21 46.59 -78.32 6.41
N LEU A 22 46.28 -79.36 7.21
CA LEU A 22 45.80 -80.64 6.69
C LEU A 22 44.47 -80.52 5.94
N ALA A 23 43.49 -79.79 6.51
CA ALA A 23 42.20 -79.58 5.85
C ALA A 23 42.35 -78.80 4.53
N GLY A 24 43.10 -77.70 4.53
CA GLY A 24 43.35 -76.94 3.31
C GLY A 24 44.11 -77.73 2.24
N LEU A 25 45.06 -78.57 2.64
CA LEU A 25 45.75 -79.48 1.73
C LEU A 25 44.80 -80.52 1.13
N ILE A 26 43.96 -81.17 1.94
CA ILE A 26 42.94 -82.11 1.48
C ILE A 26 41.95 -81.42 0.51
N GLY A 27 41.57 -80.16 0.77
CA GLY A 27 40.83 -79.32 -0.18
C GLY A 27 41.57 -79.05 -1.49
N LYS A 28 42.88 -78.75 -1.43
CA LYS A 28 43.74 -78.55 -2.62
C LYS A 28 43.94 -79.81 -3.47
N LEU A 29 43.78 -81.00 -2.88
CA LEU A 29 43.77 -82.28 -3.60
C LEU A 29 42.43 -82.56 -4.30
N GLY A 30 41.41 -81.73 -4.07
CA GLY A 30 40.10 -81.83 -4.71
C GLY A 30 39.01 -82.48 -3.86
N VAL A 31 39.24 -82.70 -2.56
CA VAL A 31 38.22 -83.22 -1.65
C VAL A 31 37.32 -82.08 -1.16
N PRO A 32 35.99 -82.14 -1.35
CA PRO A 32 35.06 -81.11 -0.86
C PRO A 32 35.10 -80.96 0.66
N LEU A 33 35.07 -79.71 1.12
CA LEU A 33 34.95 -79.30 2.53
C LEU A 33 33.59 -78.64 2.86
N GLY A 34 32.69 -78.58 1.86
CA GLY A 34 31.43 -77.86 1.88
C GLY A 34 31.56 -76.42 1.37
N ASP A 35 30.44 -75.80 0.99
CA ASP A 35 30.43 -74.51 0.28
C ASP A 35 30.45 -73.28 1.21
N HIS A 36 30.34 -73.47 2.52
CA HIS A 36 30.19 -72.39 3.51
C HIS A 36 31.33 -72.40 4.53
N MET A 37 32.54 -72.07 4.06
CA MET A 37 33.74 -71.97 4.90
C MET A 37 33.72 -70.73 5.82
N LEU A 38 34.47 -70.77 6.92
CA LEU A 38 34.60 -69.64 7.85
C LEU A 38 35.59 -68.57 7.38
N GLU A 39 35.18 -67.31 7.52
CA GLU A 39 35.98 -66.13 7.18
C GLU A 39 37.25 -66.01 8.04
N PRO A 40 38.36 -65.40 7.52
CA PRO A 40 39.58 -65.19 8.30
C PRO A 40 39.36 -64.33 9.55
N GLY A 41 40.08 -64.66 10.63
CA GLY A 41 40.11 -63.88 11.86
C GLY A 41 41.54 -63.46 12.24
N SER A 42 41.67 -62.58 13.24
CA SER A 42 42.96 -62.08 13.77
C SER A 42 44.00 -63.19 14.00
N ASP A 43 43.56 -64.29 14.58
CA ASP A 43 44.41 -65.39 15.06
C ASP A 43 44.83 -66.37 13.95
N ASN A 44 44.27 -66.19 12.74
CA ASN A 44 44.51 -66.99 11.55
C ASN A 44 44.20 -66.19 10.25
N PRO A 45 45.11 -65.31 9.80
CA PRO A 45 44.90 -64.46 8.62
C PRO A 45 44.73 -65.23 7.29
N LYS A 46 45.11 -66.52 7.23
CA LYS A 46 44.99 -67.37 6.02
C LYS A 46 43.59 -67.99 5.83
N GLY A 47 42.63 -67.71 6.72
CA GLY A 47 41.27 -68.24 6.66
C GLY A 47 41.08 -69.56 7.42
N TYR A 48 39.86 -69.80 7.89
CA TYR A 48 39.51 -71.01 8.63
C TYR A 48 38.98 -72.10 7.69
N TRP A 49 39.71 -73.21 7.61
CA TRP A 49 39.31 -74.41 6.86
C TRP A 49 38.27 -75.25 7.63
N GLU A 50 37.34 -74.56 8.29
CA GLU A 50 36.23 -75.06 9.08
C GLU A 50 34.93 -74.73 8.33
N HIS A 51 34.00 -75.68 8.25
CA HIS A 51 32.66 -75.39 7.71
C HIS A 51 31.82 -74.65 8.74
N ARG A 52 31.30 -73.47 8.36
CA ARG A 52 30.64 -72.51 9.24
C ARG A 52 29.43 -73.10 9.97
N GLU A 53 28.67 -73.94 9.29
CA GLU A 53 27.42 -74.48 9.82
C GLU A 53 27.72 -75.65 10.77
N VAL A 54 28.73 -76.46 10.45
CA VAL A 54 29.29 -77.47 11.38
C VAL A 54 29.78 -76.82 12.68
N VAL A 55 30.57 -75.75 12.61
CA VAL A 55 31.03 -75.03 13.81
C VAL A 55 29.84 -74.44 14.59
N SER A 56 28.85 -73.85 13.91
CA SER A 56 27.64 -73.35 14.55
C SER A 56 26.82 -74.44 15.25
N VAL A 57 26.76 -75.65 14.70
CA VAL A 57 26.11 -76.80 15.37
C VAL A 57 26.94 -77.26 16.57
N HIS A 58 28.26 -77.38 16.42
CA HIS A 58 29.14 -77.76 17.53
C HIS A 58 29.07 -76.76 18.69
N GLU A 59 29.13 -75.45 18.44
CA GLU A 59 29.11 -74.45 19.50
C GLU A 59 27.74 -74.36 20.20
N ARG A 60 26.63 -74.52 19.47
CA ARG A 60 25.29 -74.65 20.07
C ARG A 60 25.19 -75.90 20.94
N LEU A 61 25.71 -77.04 20.48
CA LEU A 61 25.74 -78.29 21.25
C LEU A 61 26.57 -78.15 22.52
N PHE A 62 27.79 -77.62 22.42
CA PHE A 62 28.65 -77.36 23.60
C PHE A 62 27.95 -76.44 24.62
N ALA A 63 27.42 -75.30 24.16
CA ALA A 63 26.69 -74.36 25.03
C ALA A 63 25.45 -75.01 25.69
N GLY A 64 24.68 -75.80 24.94
CA GLY A 64 23.54 -76.57 25.43
C GLY A 64 23.90 -77.68 26.42
N LEU A 65 25.15 -78.14 26.43
CA LEU A 65 25.71 -79.05 27.42
C LEU A 65 26.35 -78.35 28.63
N GLY A 66 26.39 -77.01 28.65
CA GLY A 66 27.06 -76.23 29.69
C GLY A 66 28.60 -76.29 29.62
N SER A 67 29.13 -76.53 28.42
CA SER A 67 30.55 -76.77 28.15
C SER A 67 31.01 -75.99 26.91
N ARG A 68 32.31 -76.05 26.57
CA ARG A 68 32.96 -75.23 25.54
C ARG A 68 34.19 -75.93 24.94
N TRP A 69 34.81 -75.33 23.92
CA TRP A 69 36.07 -75.80 23.33
C TRP A 69 37.25 -75.78 24.32
N ASP A 70 37.23 -74.86 25.27
CA ASP A 70 38.25 -74.64 26.30
C ASP A 70 37.94 -75.35 27.63
N ASP A 71 36.92 -76.20 27.67
CA ASP A 71 36.52 -76.95 28.85
C ASP A 71 37.30 -78.27 28.99
N VAL A 72 38.24 -78.33 29.94
CA VAL A 72 39.06 -79.52 30.23
C VAL A 72 38.28 -80.69 30.85
N ARG A 73 37.05 -80.46 31.32
CA ARG A 73 36.18 -81.48 31.90
C ARG A 73 35.66 -82.43 30.82
N ALA A 74 35.27 -83.65 31.20
CA ALA A 74 34.57 -84.55 30.28
C ALA A 74 33.19 -83.99 29.91
N LEU A 75 32.67 -84.32 28.72
CA LEU A 75 31.27 -84.03 28.40
C LEU A 75 30.33 -84.79 29.35
N PRO A 76 29.15 -84.23 29.71
CA PRO A 76 28.27 -84.85 30.70
C PRO A 76 27.84 -86.27 30.35
N GLU A 77 27.61 -87.11 31.37
CA GLU A 77 27.05 -88.45 31.15
C GLU A 77 25.74 -88.38 30.34
N ASN A 78 25.61 -89.34 29.43
CA ASN A 78 24.51 -89.51 28.48
C ASN A 78 24.18 -88.25 27.65
N TRP A 79 25.17 -87.38 27.39
CA TRP A 79 24.95 -86.13 26.64
C TRP A 79 24.27 -86.33 25.26
N ARG A 80 24.54 -87.45 24.58
CA ARG A 80 23.93 -87.82 23.29
C ARG A 80 22.43 -88.06 23.35
N GLU A 81 21.87 -88.34 24.53
CA GLU A 81 20.44 -88.60 24.75
C GLU A 81 19.65 -87.31 25.05
N ARG A 82 20.33 -86.16 25.17
CA ARG A 82 19.73 -84.85 25.45
C ARG A 82 19.22 -84.21 24.17
N GLU A 83 18.21 -83.33 24.29
CA GLU A 83 17.55 -82.74 23.13
C GLU A 83 18.51 -81.94 22.23
N VAL A 84 19.44 -81.17 22.83
CA VAL A 84 20.48 -80.44 22.09
C VAL A 84 21.39 -81.34 21.23
N ALA A 85 21.54 -82.62 21.59
CA ALA A 85 22.25 -83.60 20.78
C ALA A 85 21.36 -84.20 19.67
N ARG A 86 20.04 -84.28 19.85
CA ARG A 86 19.08 -84.61 18.78
C ARG A 86 18.99 -83.50 17.75
N GLU A 87 18.90 -82.24 18.20
CA GLU A 87 18.97 -81.05 17.35
C GLU A 87 20.28 -81.03 16.54
N ALA A 88 21.43 -81.29 17.17
CA ALA A 88 22.71 -81.40 16.48
C ALA A 88 22.77 -82.59 15.51
N THR A 89 22.18 -83.75 15.86
CA THR A 89 22.07 -84.92 14.97
C THR A 89 21.30 -84.56 13.70
N LEU A 90 20.19 -83.85 13.82
CA LEU A 90 19.38 -83.39 12.69
C LEU A 90 20.17 -82.37 11.85
N ALA A 91 20.75 -81.34 12.46
CA ALA A 91 21.48 -80.31 11.73
C ALA A 91 22.73 -80.86 10.99
N ILE A 92 23.49 -81.79 11.58
CA ILE A 92 24.60 -82.48 10.88
C ILE A 92 24.06 -83.36 9.75
N SER A 93 22.91 -84.02 9.96
CA SER A 93 22.22 -84.78 8.91
C SER A 93 21.88 -83.86 7.72
N ASP A 94 21.30 -82.70 7.97
CA ASP A 94 20.85 -81.77 6.93
C ASP A 94 22.03 -81.19 6.14
N ILE A 95 23.13 -80.79 6.80
CA ILE A 95 24.39 -80.38 6.14
C ILE A 95 24.94 -81.49 5.23
N ILE A 96 24.88 -82.76 5.66
CA ILE A 96 25.31 -83.90 4.82
C ILE A 96 24.34 -84.14 3.64
N SER A 97 23.07 -83.72 3.74
CA SER A 97 22.13 -83.73 2.61
C SER A 97 22.39 -82.60 1.61
N SER A 98 22.69 -81.39 2.06
CA SER A 98 22.88 -80.24 1.17
C SER A 98 24.24 -80.25 0.47
N ASP A 99 25.32 -80.42 1.23
CA ASP A 99 26.67 -80.10 0.77
C ASP A 99 27.43 -81.32 0.23
N PHE A 100 27.01 -82.52 0.63
CA PHE A 100 27.81 -83.74 0.51
C PHE A 100 27.06 -84.94 -0.10
N SER A 101 25.82 -84.78 -0.53
CA SER A 101 24.96 -85.89 -0.99
C SER A 101 25.39 -86.50 -2.33
N GLU A 102 25.93 -85.70 -3.25
CA GLU A 102 26.50 -86.17 -4.53
C GLU A 102 28.02 -86.39 -4.48
N CYS A 103 28.67 -86.08 -3.35
CA CYS A 103 30.11 -86.24 -3.18
C CYS A 103 30.48 -87.71 -2.89
N PRO A 104 31.26 -88.41 -3.74
CA PRO A 104 31.67 -89.79 -3.46
C PRO A 104 32.66 -89.88 -2.27
N MET A 105 33.33 -88.77 -1.97
CA MET A 105 34.17 -88.58 -0.80
C MET A 105 34.22 -87.10 -0.47
N TRP A 106 34.28 -86.77 0.82
CA TRP A 106 34.31 -85.42 1.35
C TRP A 106 35.05 -85.38 2.69
N ALA A 107 35.41 -84.20 3.17
CA ALA A 107 36.10 -84.01 4.43
C ALA A 107 35.41 -82.95 5.30
N VAL A 108 35.46 -83.12 6.62
CA VAL A 108 35.05 -82.08 7.58
C VAL A 108 36.15 -81.94 8.63
N LYS A 109 36.46 -80.69 8.96
CA LYS A 109 37.41 -80.33 10.02
C LYS A 109 36.79 -79.31 10.96
N ASP A 110 36.82 -79.65 12.24
CA ASP A 110 36.75 -78.74 13.38
C ASP A 110 37.49 -79.49 14.51
N PRO A 111 38.46 -78.90 15.22
CA PRO A 111 39.08 -79.53 16.37
C PRO A 111 38.06 -80.10 17.38
N ARG A 112 36.89 -79.46 17.53
CA ARG A 112 35.77 -79.94 18.38
C ARG A 112 35.25 -81.33 17.98
N LEU A 113 35.46 -81.78 16.73
CA LEU A 113 35.15 -83.14 16.29
C LEU A 113 35.76 -84.19 17.23
N CYS A 114 36.97 -83.96 17.76
CA CYS A 114 37.62 -84.85 18.73
C CYS A 114 36.66 -85.36 19.82
N ARG A 115 35.82 -84.46 20.32
CA ARG A 115 34.90 -84.65 21.45
C ARG A 115 33.52 -85.13 21.00
N LEU A 116 33.17 -84.87 19.75
CA LEU A 116 31.85 -85.08 19.15
C LEU A 116 31.81 -86.24 18.15
N LEU A 117 32.94 -86.92 17.89
CA LEU A 117 33.05 -88.10 17.03
C LEU A 117 31.93 -89.14 17.28
N PRO A 118 31.53 -89.49 18.52
CA PRO A 118 30.44 -90.44 18.75
C PRO A 118 29.09 -90.04 18.14
N LEU A 119 28.80 -88.74 18.02
CA LEU A 119 27.60 -88.23 17.36
C LEU A 119 27.72 -88.28 15.84
N TRP A 120 28.89 -87.91 15.31
CA TRP A 120 29.20 -87.97 13.88
C TRP A 120 29.13 -89.40 13.34
N PHE A 121 29.70 -90.37 14.05
CA PHE A 121 29.59 -91.78 13.65
C PHE A 121 28.14 -92.27 13.62
N GLU A 122 27.31 -91.83 14.57
CA GLU A 122 25.88 -92.18 14.61
C GLU A 122 25.12 -91.60 13.39
N VAL A 123 25.38 -90.35 12.99
CA VAL A 123 24.79 -89.75 11.78
C VAL A 123 25.30 -90.45 10.50
N LEU A 124 26.61 -90.68 10.40
CA LEU A 124 27.24 -91.29 9.22
C LEU A 124 26.77 -92.73 9.00
N GLN A 125 26.67 -93.53 10.07
CA GLN A 125 26.12 -94.89 10.01
C GLN A 125 24.65 -94.89 9.56
N LYS A 126 23.80 -94.01 10.11
CA LYS A 126 22.40 -93.86 9.69
C LYS A 126 22.25 -93.45 8.23
N ARG A 127 23.24 -92.74 7.66
CA ARG A 127 23.30 -92.33 6.25
C ARG A 127 24.09 -93.29 5.34
N CYS A 128 24.55 -94.43 5.85
CA CYS A 128 25.40 -95.39 5.16
C CYS A 128 26.70 -94.78 4.56
N VAL A 129 27.21 -93.71 5.17
CA VAL A 129 28.48 -93.07 4.80
C VAL A 129 29.61 -93.76 5.59
N ARG A 130 30.71 -94.10 4.91
CA ARG A 130 31.92 -94.69 5.51
C ARG A 130 32.73 -93.60 6.24
N PRO A 131 32.83 -93.58 7.57
CA PRO A 131 33.77 -92.71 8.26
C PRO A 131 35.21 -93.22 8.10
N VAL A 132 36.15 -92.29 7.94
CA VAL A 132 37.57 -92.49 8.21
C VAL A 132 38.11 -91.32 9.04
N VAL A 133 39.10 -91.56 9.90
CA VAL A 133 39.60 -90.55 10.84
C VAL A 133 41.06 -90.23 10.57
N LEU A 134 41.37 -88.94 10.41
CA LEU A 134 42.75 -88.44 10.29
C LEU A 134 43.13 -87.62 11.51
N PHE A 135 44.06 -88.15 12.31
CA PHE A 135 44.62 -87.47 13.46
C PHE A 135 45.79 -86.57 13.04
N MET A 136 45.62 -85.26 13.21
CA MET A 136 46.68 -84.27 13.00
C MET A 136 47.38 -83.98 14.34
N VAL A 137 48.56 -84.55 14.53
CA VAL A 137 49.26 -84.59 15.82
C VAL A 137 50.45 -83.65 15.82
N ARG A 138 50.57 -82.85 16.89
CA ARG A 138 51.73 -81.99 17.18
C ARG A 138 52.14 -82.16 18.65
N ARG A 139 53.43 -82.01 18.95
CA ARG A 139 53.97 -82.18 20.31
C ARG A 139 53.22 -81.32 21.34
N PRO A 140 52.79 -81.88 22.48
CA PRO A 140 51.94 -81.19 23.46
C PRO A 140 52.52 -79.85 23.93
N ARG A 141 53.84 -79.78 24.15
CA ARG A 141 54.54 -78.54 24.54
C ARG A 141 54.34 -77.40 23.55
N GLU A 142 54.53 -77.63 22.25
CA GLU A 142 54.35 -76.59 21.23
C GLU A 142 52.88 -76.14 21.10
N VAL A 143 51.94 -77.08 21.27
CA VAL A 143 50.50 -76.73 21.32
C VAL A 143 50.20 -75.89 22.56
N SER A 144 50.74 -76.25 23.73
CA SER A 144 50.54 -75.49 24.97
C SER A 144 51.16 -74.09 24.91
N ALA A 145 52.37 -73.93 24.37
CA ALA A 145 53.01 -72.64 24.17
C ALA A 145 52.21 -71.75 23.19
N SER A 146 51.69 -72.32 22.10
CA SER A 146 50.82 -71.58 21.18
C SER A 146 49.43 -71.25 21.75
N ILE A 147 49.00 -71.91 22.83
CA ILE A 147 47.78 -71.54 23.57
C ILE A 147 48.11 -70.45 24.59
N GLU A 148 49.21 -70.58 25.33
CA GLU A 148 49.71 -69.55 26.26
C GLU A 148 49.94 -68.20 25.55
N ALA A 149 50.60 -68.20 24.39
CA ALA A 149 50.86 -66.99 23.60
C ALA A 149 49.58 -66.29 23.09
N ARG A 150 48.44 -66.98 23.02
CA ARG A 150 47.15 -66.48 22.50
C ARG A 150 46.15 -66.14 23.61
N ASN A 151 46.11 -66.96 24.65
CA ASN A 151 45.10 -66.92 25.72
C ASN A 151 45.66 -66.45 27.08
N HIS A 152 46.98 -66.32 27.20
CA HIS A 152 47.69 -66.05 28.46
C HIS A 152 47.39 -67.07 29.57
N TRP A 153 47.10 -68.30 29.18
CA TRP A 153 46.85 -69.43 30.09
C TRP A 153 48.11 -70.21 30.40
N GLN A 154 48.21 -70.71 31.63
CA GLN A 154 49.30 -71.57 32.08
C GLN A 154 49.45 -72.82 31.17
N PRO A 155 50.67 -73.23 30.78
CA PRO A 155 50.91 -74.33 29.82
C PRO A 155 50.22 -75.65 30.19
N LEU A 156 50.04 -75.94 31.48
CA LEU A 156 49.32 -77.12 31.97
C LEU A 156 47.87 -77.18 31.44
N VAL A 157 47.19 -76.05 31.28
CA VAL A 157 45.83 -76.00 30.70
C VAL A 157 45.87 -76.43 29.23
N GLY A 158 46.87 -75.96 28.47
CA GLY A 158 47.07 -76.38 27.07
C GLY A 158 47.37 -77.87 26.93
N LYS A 159 48.18 -78.44 27.84
CA LYS A 159 48.48 -79.88 27.90
C LYS A 159 47.24 -80.72 28.27
N LEU A 160 46.44 -80.26 29.23
CA LEU A 160 45.18 -80.90 29.62
C LEU A 160 44.13 -80.87 28.50
N LEU A 161 43.99 -79.75 27.78
CA LEU A 161 43.12 -79.68 26.61
C LEU A 161 43.61 -80.60 25.49
N TRP A 162 44.91 -80.63 25.20
CA TRP A 162 45.50 -81.54 24.22
C TRP A 162 45.20 -83.00 24.58
N LEU A 163 45.42 -83.41 25.84
CA LEU A 163 45.07 -84.75 26.30
C LEU A 163 43.58 -85.03 26.15
N ARG A 164 42.70 -84.17 26.69
CA ARG A 164 41.24 -84.32 26.65
C ARG A 164 40.72 -84.51 25.22
N TYR A 165 41.20 -83.71 24.27
CA TYR A 165 40.82 -83.82 22.85
C TYR A 165 41.36 -85.10 22.21
N MET A 166 42.62 -85.45 22.46
CA MET A 166 43.24 -86.62 21.83
C MET A 166 42.67 -87.94 22.38
N THR A 167 42.50 -88.06 23.70
CA THR A 167 42.00 -89.30 24.32
C THR A 167 40.53 -89.57 23.99
N GLU A 168 39.65 -88.57 24.05
CA GLU A 168 38.24 -88.73 23.62
C GLU A 168 38.14 -89.19 22.16
N ALA A 169 38.95 -88.59 21.27
CA ALA A 169 38.98 -88.94 19.86
C ALA A 169 39.53 -90.35 19.59
N ILE A 170 40.60 -90.75 20.28
CA ILE A 170 41.19 -92.10 20.18
C ILE A 170 40.19 -93.16 20.66
N THR A 171 39.54 -92.94 21.80
CA THR A 171 38.52 -93.87 22.32
C THR A 171 37.33 -94.00 21.36
N ALA A 172 36.79 -92.87 20.88
CA ALA A 172 35.64 -92.87 19.97
C ALA A 172 35.94 -93.53 18.60
N SER A 173 37.15 -93.34 18.06
CA SER A 173 37.56 -93.85 16.75
C SER A 173 37.95 -95.33 16.71
N SER A 174 38.01 -96.02 17.86
CA SER A 174 38.52 -97.39 18.00
C SER A 174 37.89 -98.44 17.09
N ALA A 175 36.63 -98.27 16.68
CA ALA A 175 35.92 -99.18 15.78
C ALA A 175 36.04 -98.85 14.28
N PHE A 176 36.83 -97.83 13.89
CA PHE A 176 36.85 -97.26 12.55
C PHE A 176 38.26 -97.16 11.96
N SER A 177 38.36 -97.03 10.63
CA SER A 177 39.64 -96.79 9.96
C SER A 177 40.21 -95.43 10.39
N ARG A 178 41.38 -95.45 11.04
CA ARG A 178 42.04 -94.27 11.62
C ARG A 178 43.53 -94.27 11.33
N GLU A 179 44.08 -93.10 11.00
CA GLU A 179 45.50 -92.90 10.72
C GLU A 179 46.03 -91.60 11.36
N VAL A 180 47.36 -91.54 11.53
CA VAL A 180 48.05 -90.44 12.22
C VAL A 180 49.01 -89.73 11.26
N LEU A 181 48.93 -88.41 11.22
CA LEU A 181 49.92 -87.53 10.59
C LEU A 181 50.59 -86.68 11.67
N LEU A 182 51.91 -86.54 11.58
CA LEU A 182 52.66 -85.61 12.42
C LEU A 182 52.78 -84.25 11.75
N TYR A 183 52.72 -83.19 12.54
CA TYR A 183 52.90 -81.82 12.05
C TYR A 183 54.33 -81.59 11.52
N ASP A 184 55.33 -82.24 12.11
CA ASP A 184 56.70 -82.25 11.61
C ASP A 184 56.79 -82.87 10.20
N ASP A 185 56.19 -84.05 9.99
CA ASP A 185 56.17 -84.75 8.69
C ASP A 185 55.40 -83.95 7.63
N LEU A 186 54.25 -83.37 8.02
CA LEU A 186 53.42 -82.52 7.15
C LEU A 186 54.16 -81.24 6.69
N LEU A 187 55.07 -80.70 7.50
CA LEU A 187 55.94 -79.59 7.10
C LEU A 187 57.10 -80.03 6.21
N ALA A 188 57.56 -81.28 6.32
CA ALA A 188 58.72 -81.81 5.61
C ALA A 188 58.39 -82.28 4.19
N ASP A 189 57.33 -83.07 4.01
CA ASP A 189 56.73 -83.39 2.71
C ASP A 189 55.20 -83.45 2.87
N PRO A 190 54.50 -82.33 2.60
CA PRO A 190 53.05 -82.26 2.78
C PRO A 190 52.31 -83.31 1.94
N LEU A 191 52.74 -83.51 0.69
CA LEU A 191 52.01 -84.37 -0.26
C LEU A 191 52.25 -85.85 0.04
N ALA A 192 53.50 -86.29 0.21
CA ALA A 192 53.79 -87.69 0.51
C ALA A 192 53.13 -88.14 1.83
N THR A 193 53.13 -87.27 2.85
CA THR A 193 52.50 -87.55 4.14
C THR A 193 50.99 -87.73 4.02
N VAL A 194 50.28 -86.85 3.29
CA VAL A 194 48.82 -86.96 3.10
C VAL A 194 48.44 -88.14 2.20
N LEU A 195 49.09 -88.31 1.04
CA LEU A 195 48.78 -89.42 0.14
C LEU A 195 49.09 -90.77 0.79
N GLY A 196 50.17 -90.86 1.59
CA GLY A 196 50.52 -92.07 2.35
C GLY A 196 49.47 -92.44 3.40
N ALA A 197 49.03 -91.47 4.22
CA ALA A 197 48.00 -91.71 5.23
C ALA A 197 46.64 -92.11 4.60
N LEU A 198 46.24 -91.47 3.50
CA LEU A 198 45.01 -91.81 2.78
C LEU A 198 45.08 -93.20 2.12
N ALA A 199 46.24 -93.58 1.57
CA ALA A 199 46.46 -94.93 1.03
C ALA A 199 46.34 -96.01 2.12
N LYS A 200 46.90 -95.79 3.32
CA LYS A 200 46.72 -96.69 4.48
C LYS A 200 45.25 -96.82 4.89
N LEU A 201 44.46 -95.73 4.80
CA LEU A 201 43.01 -95.75 5.01
C LEU A 201 42.23 -96.48 3.90
N GLY A 202 42.86 -96.96 2.83
CA GLY A 202 42.15 -97.56 1.70
C GLY A 202 41.29 -96.54 0.96
N ILE A 203 41.87 -95.38 0.65
CA ILE A 203 41.39 -94.40 -0.33
C ILE A 203 42.35 -94.44 -1.52
N ASP A 204 41.82 -94.48 -2.75
CA ASP A 204 42.65 -94.39 -3.94
C ASP A 204 43.13 -92.94 -4.13
N VAL A 205 44.45 -92.80 -4.29
CA VAL A 205 45.18 -91.53 -4.40
C VAL A 205 45.96 -91.43 -5.71
N GLY A 206 45.79 -92.39 -6.64
CA GLY A 206 46.64 -92.52 -7.84
C GLY A 206 46.67 -91.26 -8.72
N GLU A 207 45.51 -90.65 -8.97
CA GLU A 207 45.40 -89.43 -9.78
C GLU A 207 45.96 -88.18 -9.08
N TRP A 208 46.09 -88.20 -7.75
CA TRP A 208 46.50 -87.06 -6.95
C TRP A 208 48.01 -86.93 -6.79
N ALA A 209 48.77 -87.96 -7.15
CA ALA A 209 50.24 -87.93 -7.16
C ALA A 209 50.84 -87.15 -8.35
N SER A 210 50.00 -86.58 -9.24
CA SER A 210 50.44 -85.91 -10.47
C SER A 210 51.23 -84.62 -10.23
N ALA A 211 51.96 -84.17 -11.24
CA ALA A 211 52.73 -82.92 -11.19
C ALA A 211 51.84 -81.68 -10.91
N ARG A 212 50.57 -81.68 -11.35
CA ARG A 212 49.65 -80.55 -11.16
C ARG A 212 49.21 -80.39 -9.71
N GLN A 213 48.93 -81.48 -9.00
CA GLN A 213 48.67 -81.41 -7.55
C GLN A 213 49.92 -81.01 -6.77
N ARG A 214 51.12 -81.49 -7.15
CA ARG A 214 52.39 -81.05 -6.53
C ARG A 214 52.56 -79.53 -6.61
N GLU A 215 52.32 -78.95 -7.78
CA GLU A 215 52.38 -77.50 -7.99
C GLU A 215 51.28 -76.74 -7.23
N ALA A 216 50.05 -77.26 -7.17
CA ALA A 216 48.94 -76.66 -6.43
C ALA A 216 49.09 -76.73 -4.89
N VAL A 217 49.98 -77.59 -4.39
CA VAL A 217 50.32 -77.78 -2.97
C VAL A 217 51.61 -77.04 -2.59
N ALA A 218 52.54 -76.85 -3.51
CA ALA A 218 53.79 -76.12 -3.29
C ALA A 218 53.51 -74.70 -2.79
N GLY A 219 54.09 -74.35 -1.64
CA GLY A 219 53.91 -73.04 -1.00
C GLY A 219 52.55 -72.83 -0.29
N PHE A 220 51.65 -73.82 -0.26
CA PHE A 220 50.43 -73.72 0.57
C PHE A 220 50.74 -73.85 2.07
N VAL A 221 51.66 -74.76 2.40
CA VAL A 221 52.17 -74.96 3.76
C VAL A 221 53.58 -74.35 3.82
N ASP A 222 53.79 -73.36 4.68
CA ASP A 222 55.09 -72.71 4.87
C ASP A 222 55.64 -73.06 6.26
N VAL A 223 56.94 -73.35 6.34
CA VAL A 223 57.66 -73.57 7.60
C VAL A 223 57.64 -72.28 8.45
N SER A 224 57.48 -71.10 7.84
CA SER A 224 57.33 -69.81 8.56
C SER A 224 56.07 -69.73 9.45
N ASP A 225 55.03 -70.54 9.17
CA ASP A 225 53.84 -70.66 10.03
C ASP A 225 54.16 -71.37 11.37
N ARG A 226 55.34 -72.01 11.50
CA ARG A 226 55.79 -72.65 12.74
C ARG A 226 56.42 -71.65 13.70
N HIS A 227 55.58 -70.85 14.36
CA HIS A 227 56.05 -69.87 15.36
C HIS A 227 56.61 -70.47 16.67
N HIS A 228 56.57 -71.79 16.86
CA HIS A 228 57.04 -72.49 18.06
C HIS A 228 57.80 -73.76 17.67
N VAL A 229 59.01 -73.93 18.21
CA VAL A 229 59.89 -75.08 17.99
C VAL A 229 60.39 -75.59 19.35
N SER A 230 60.23 -76.88 19.63
CA SER A 230 60.67 -77.50 20.89
C SER A 230 62.20 -77.65 20.95
N LEU A 231 62.90 -76.61 21.41
CA LEU A 231 64.36 -76.60 21.58
C LEU A 231 64.80 -77.30 22.88
N GLY A 232 64.72 -78.64 22.89
CA GLY A 232 65.32 -79.49 23.93
C GLY A 232 64.37 -80.49 24.59
N LEU A 233 64.96 -81.37 25.41
CA LEU A 233 64.28 -82.35 26.25
C LEU A 233 64.32 -81.87 27.71
N GLU A 234 63.34 -81.08 28.13
CA GLU A 234 63.13 -80.82 29.56
C GLU A 234 62.38 -82.00 30.19
N GLU A 235 62.73 -82.39 31.41
CA GLU A 235 62.01 -83.44 32.14
C GLU A 235 60.52 -83.06 32.34
N PRO A 236 59.59 -84.03 32.30
CA PRO A 236 58.16 -83.75 32.48
C PRO A 236 57.88 -83.28 33.92
N ALA A 237 57.56 -82.00 34.07
CA ALA A 237 57.37 -81.35 35.38
C ALA A 237 56.14 -81.85 36.16
N THR A 238 55.23 -82.59 35.52
CA THR A 238 54.04 -83.20 36.14
C THR A 238 53.78 -84.59 35.56
N LYS A 239 52.95 -85.40 36.25
CA LYS A 239 52.43 -86.65 35.66
C LYS A 239 51.66 -86.39 34.35
N ILE A 240 50.90 -85.30 34.28
CA ILE A 240 50.14 -84.90 33.09
C ILE A 240 51.09 -84.62 31.91
N ASP A 241 52.23 -83.98 32.16
CA ASP A 241 53.27 -83.75 31.16
C ASP A 241 53.85 -85.09 30.64
N ALA A 242 54.12 -86.04 31.55
CA ALA A 242 54.65 -87.35 31.20
C ALA A 242 53.63 -88.18 30.38
N ILE A 243 52.35 -88.15 30.75
CA ILE A 243 51.26 -88.81 30.02
C ILE A 243 51.07 -88.15 28.64
N ALA A 244 51.20 -86.83 28.54
CA ALA A 244 51.08 -86.10 27.26
C ALA A 244 52.21 -86.45 26.28
N GLU A 245 53.48 -86.41 26.71
CA GLU A 245 54.60 -86.80 25.84
C GLU A 245 54.56 -88.31 25.52
N SER A 246 54.19 -89.17 26.48
CA SER A 246 54.05 -90.62 26.22
C SER A 246 52.95 -90.95 25.21
N LEU A 247 51.84 -90.19 25.21
CA LEU A 247 50.79 -90.31 24.19
C LEU A 247 51.29 -89.81 22.84
N TYR A 248 52.06 -88.71 22.81
CA TYR A 248 52.68 -88.20 21.60
C TYR A 248 53.67 -89.21 20.98
N GLU A 249 54.59 -89.76 21.77
CA GLU A 249 55.55 -90.78 21.33
C GLU A 249 54.87 -92.05 20.81
N SER A 250 53.77 -92.47 21.46
CA SER A 250 52.96 -93.60 20.99
C SER A 250 52.28 -93.31 19.64
N LEU A 251 51.82 -92.07 19.41
CA LEU A 251 51.22 -91.63 18.15
C LEU A 251 52.27 -91.44 17.03
N VAL A 252 53.49 -91.02 17.37
CA VAL A 252 54.64 -91.01 16.45
C VAL A 252 54.95 -92.41 15.94
N ALA A 253 55.04 -93.40 16.84
CA ALA A 253 55.25 -94.80 16.46
C ALA A 253 54.15 -95.33 15.52
N VAL A 254 52.88 -94.99 15.77
CA VAL A 254 51.76 -95.34 14.88
C VAL A 254 51.89 -94.68 13.50
N ALA A 255 52.18 -93.38 13.43
CA ALA A 255 52.35 -92.65 12.17
C ALA A 255 53.45 -93.31 11.30
N HIS A 256 54.59 -93.63 11.91
CA HIS A 256 55.76 -94.24 11.26
C HIS A 256 55.67 -95.77 11.08
N GLY A 257 54.54 -96.39 11.45
CA GLY A 257 54.15 -97.73 10.97
C GLY A 257 54.16 -98.87 11.99
N ASP A 258 54.47 -98.63 13.27
CA ASP A 258 54.36 -99.64 14.34
C ASP A 258 52.89 -100.09 14.55
N ASN A 259 51.93 -99.22 14.21
CA ASN A 259 50.47 -99.42 14.24
C ASN A 259 49.91 -100.00 15.57
N ASP A 260 50.68 -99.90 16.65
CA ASP A 260 50.34 -100.48 17.95
C ASP A 260 49.43 -99.54 18.75
N TRP A 261 48.18 -99.44 18.29
CA TRP A 261 47.13 -98.71 18.99
C TRP A 261 46.89 -99.21 20.42
N LYS A 262 47.35 -100.41 20.81
CA LYS A 262 47.24 -100.88 22.20
C LYS A 262 48.21 -100.17 23.14
N LYS A 263 49.39 -99.74 22.64
CA LYS A 263 50.26 -98.79 23.38
C LYS A 263 49.52 -97.47 23.62
N VAL A 264 48.90 -96.91 22.57
CA VAL A 264 48.14 -95.66 22.62
C VAL A 264 46.96 -95.76 23.61
N GLU A 265 46.17 -96.82 23.52
CA GLU A 265 45.02 -97.10 24.39
C GLU A 265 45.44 -97.33 25.86
N LYS A 266 46.63 -97.90 26.11
CA LYS A 266 47.18 -97.95 27.47
C LYS A 266 47.45 -96.56 28.04
N VAL A 267 48.00 -95.62 27.26
CA VAL A 267 48.24 -94.25 27.72
C VAL A 267 46.92 -93.49 27.95
N VAL A 268 45.88 -93.77 27.17
CA VAL A 268 44.51 -93.30 27.46
C VAL A 268 44.05 -93.79 28.84
N LEU A 269 44.19 -95.08 29.14
CA LEU A 269 43.83 -95.65 30.45
C LEU A 269 44.71 -95.16 31.62
N ASP A 270 45.94 -94.72 31.35
CA ASP A 270 46.80 -94.07 32.34
C ASP A 270 46.37 -92.61 32.58
N PHE A 271 45.89 -91.87 31.55
CA PHE A 271 45.24 -90.57 31.70
C PHE A 271 43.93 -90.65 32.49
N ASP A 272 43.04 -91.57 32.13
CA ASP A 272 41.74 -91.74 32.80
C ASP A 272 41.91 -92.12 34.28
N ARG A 273 42.95 -92.91 34.61
CA ARG A 273 43.32 -93.21 36.00
C ARG A 273 43.81 -91.97 36.75
N GLU A 274 44.63 -91.13 36.15
CA GLU A 274 45.11 -89.91 36.79
C GLU A 274 43.98 -88.89 36.98
N TRP A 275 43.08 -88.75 36.00
CA TRP A 275 41.87 -87.94 36.14
C TRP A 275 40.93 -88.48 37.22
N SER A 276 40.79 -89.80 37.33
CA SER A 276 40.00 -90.43 38.40
C SER A 276 40.59 -90.19 39.81
N GLN A 277 41.89 -89.85 39.92
CA GLN A 277 42.56 -89.58 41.20
C GLN A 277 42.63 -88.09 41.54
N SER A 278 42.74 -87.20 40.55
CA SER A 278 43.02 -85.76 40.73
C SER A 278 42.02 -84.81 40.07
N GLY A 279 41.26 -85.32 39.09
CA GLY A 279 40.38 -84.53 38.23
C GLY A 279 39.26 -83.82 38.95
N ALA A 280 38.72 -84.37 40.05
CA ALA A 280 37.61 -83.76 40.79
C ALA A 280 37.91 -82.32 41.27
N CYS A 281 39.17 -82.01 41.60
CA CYS A 281 39.60 -80.65 41.93
C CYS A 281 39.65 -79.75 40.69
N THR A 282 40.11 -80.29 39.55
CA THR A 282 40.12 -79.61 38.25
C THR A 282 38.70 -79.35 37.74
N ASP A 283 37.79 -80.32 37.87
CA ASP A 283 36.38 -80.24 37.51
C ASP A 283 35.67 -79.13 38.32
N ALA A 284 35.93 -79.04 39.63
CA ALA A 284 35.38 -77.99 40.49
C ALA A 284 35.90 -76.58 40.14
N VAL A 285 37.20 -76.44 39.85
CA VAL A 285 37.79 -75.15 39.44
C VAL A 285 37.32 -74.75 38.04
N ALA A 286 37.20 -75.69 37.10
CA ALA A 286 36.68 -75.44 35.76
C ALA A 286 35.18 -75.08 35.78
N ASP A 287 34.37 -75.70 36.64
CA ASP A 287 32.96 -75.31 36.83
C ASP A 287 32.83 -73.91 37.45
N MET A 288 33.69 -73.57 38.43
CA MET A 288 33.76 -72.21 38.98
C MET A 288 34.15 -71.18 37.89
N ALA A 289 35.16 -71.49 37.07
CA ALA A 289 35.58 -70.62 35.96
C ALA A 289 34.47 -70.43 34.91
N ALA A 290 33.81 -71.52 34.49
CA ALA A 290 32.70 -71.47 33.54
C ALA A 290 31.52 -70.64 34.07
N ARG A 291 31.17 -70.76 35.36
CA ARG A 291 30.15 -69.92 36.00
C ARG A 291 30.53 -68.45 36.10
N ILE A 292 31.82 -68.14 36.29
CA ILE A 292 32.33 -66.76 36.30
C ILE A 292 32.28 -66.17 34.89
N GLU A 293 32.74 -66.90 33.86
CA GLU A 293 32.68 -66.42 32.47
C GLU A 293 31.22 -66.23 31.99
N LEU A 294 30.31 -67.14 32.35
CA LEU A 294 28.88 -67.01 32.03
C LEU A 294 28.25 -65.75 32.67
N ARG A 295 28.61 -65.45 33.93
CA ARG A 295 28.18 -64.22 34.61
C ARG A 295 28.79 -62.96 34.01
N LEU A 296 30.07 -63.01 33.63
CA LEU A 296 30.75 -61.90 32.97
C LEU A 296 30.09 -61.58 31.64
N ARG A 297 29.88 -62.60 30.78
CA ARG A 297 29.17 -62.47 29.50
C ARG A 297 27.77 -61.89 29.65
N ALA A 298 27.00 -62.35 30.65
CA ALA A 298 25.68 -61.82 30.93
C ALA A 298 25.74 -60.32 31.33
N ALA A 299 26.69 -59.94 32.18
CA ALA A 299 26.92 -58.55 32.57
C ALA A 299 27.41 -57.68 31.40
N GLU A 300 28.27 -58.20 30.52
CA GLU A 300 28.71 -57.54 29.29
C GLU A 300 27.54 -57.29 28.34
N THR A 301 26.66 -58.28 28.12
CA THR A 301 25.47 -58.11 27.26
C THR A 301 24.46 -57.11 27.83
N GLU A 302 24.22 -57.12 29.15
CA GLU A 302 23.32 -56.14 29.77
C GLU A 302 23.95 -54.74 29.82
N ASN A 303 25.28 -54.61 30.01
CA ASN A 303 25.97 -53.33 29.94
C ASN A 303 25.96 -52.74 28.51
N ALA A 304 26.16 -53.58 27.48
CA ALA A 304 26.01 -53.17 26.09
C ALA A 304 24.58 -52.70 25.77
N ARG A 305 23.56 -53.40 26.31
CA ARG A 305 22.16 -52.99 26.20
C ARG A 305 21.89 -51.65 26.91
N LEU A 306 22.29 -51.52 28.17
CA LEU A 306 22.10 -50.29 28.96
C LEU A 306 22.82 -49.09 28.34
N SER A 307 24.01 -49.30 27.75
CA SER A 307 24.74 -48.28 26.98
C SER A 307 23.97 -47.83 25.74
N SER A 308 23.31 -48.76 25.03
CA SER A 308 22.43 -48.47 23.89
C SER A 308 21.16 -47.72 24.31
N GLU A 309 20.50 -48.15 25.39
CA GLU A 309 19.31 -47.48 25.95
C GLU A 309 19.65 -46.06 26.44
N LEU A 310 20.77 -45.88 27.14
CA LEU A 310 21.27 -44.55 27.56
C LEU A 310 21.59 -43.65 26.36
N THR A 311 22.24 -44.21 25.32
CA THR A 311 22.55 -43.46 24.09
C THR A 311 21.27 -42.99 23.39
N ALA A 312 20.22 -43.80 23.37
CA ALA A 312 18.91 -43.41 22.85
C ALA A 312 18.24 -42.32 23.71
N GLN A 313 18.33 -42.42 25.05
CA GLN A 313 17.79 -41.42 25.98
C GLN A 313 18.49 -40.06 25.86
N VAL A 314 19.82 -40.03 25.69
CA VAL A 314 20.58 -38.79 25.46
C VAL A 314 20.10 -38.11 24.17
N ARG A 315 20.04 -38.85 23.04
CA ARG A 315 19.54 -38.32 21.76
C ARG A 315 18.11 -37.78 21.84
N TRP A 316 17.24 -38.45 22.60
CA TRP A 316 15.87 -37.98 22.82
C TRP A 316 15.86 -36.66 23.61
N SER A 317 16.74 -36.50 24.60
CA SER A 317 16.87 -35.25 25.36
C SER A 317 17.46 -34.11 24.51
N GLU A 318 18.38 -34.41 23.59
CA GLU A 318 18.95 -33.43 22.64
C GLU A 318 17.88 -32.93 21.65
N ASP A 319 17.10 -33.82 21.06
CA ASP A 319 15.97 -33.47 20.18
C ASP A 319 14.86 -32.73 20.94
N ALA A 320 14.54 -33.13 22.17
CA ALA A 320 13.59 -32.42 23.02
C ALA A 320 14.05 -30.97 23.34
N GLN A 321 15.34 -30.77 23.62
CA GLN A 321 15.93 -29.45 23.84
C GLN A 321 15.88 -28.58 22.57
N ALA A 322 16.28 -29.12 21.41
CA ALA A 322 16.23 -28.40 20.14
C ALA A 322 14.80 -27.99 19.74
N ARG A 323 13.80 -28.85 20.00
CA ARG A 323 12.38 -28.51 19.81
C ARG A 323 11.92 -27.42 20.77
N PHE A 324 12.38 -27.43 22.02
CA PHE A 324 12.04 -26.41 23.01
C PHE A 324 12.62 -25.04 22.64
N GLU A 325 13.87 -25.00 22.16
CA GLU A 325 14.50 -23.77 21.64
C GLU A 325 13.78 -23.22 20.41
N LEU A 326 13.39 -24.08 19.47
CA LEU A 326 12.56 -23.69 18.32
C LEU A 326 11.20 -23.12 18.73
N LEU A 327 10.53 -23.73 19.71
CA LEU A 327 9.26 -23.23 20.25
C LEU A 327 9.43 -21.89 20.99
N GLN A 328 10.53 -21.69 21.73
CA GLN A 328 10.84 -20.38 22.32
C GLN A 328 11.02 -19.30 21.25
N ALA A 329 11.77 -19.59 20.19
CA ALA A 329 11.98 -18.66 19.08
C ALA A 329 10.64 -18.27 18.39
N GLN A 330 9.78 -19.24 18.12
CA GLN A 330 8.43 -19.00 17.58
C GLN A 330 7.56 -18.18 18.53
N THR A 331 7.62 -18.45 19.83
CA THR A 331 6.86 -17.70 20.85
C THR A 331 7.34 -16.25 20.95
N ALA A 332 8.65 -16.02 20.88
CA ALA A 332 9.24 -14.68 20.85
C ALA A 332 8.86 -13.91 19.57
N GLU A 333 8.89 -14.55 18.41
CA GLU A 333 8.46 -13.97 17.14
C GLU A 333 6.97 -13.57 17.18
N MET A 334 6.10 -14.44 17.69
CA MET A 334 4.66 -14.16 17.83
C MET A 334 4.37 -13.06 18.85
N SER A 335 5.12 -13.01 19.97
CA SER A 335 5.04 -11.93 20.95
C SER A 335 5.46 -10.57 20.35
N SER A 336 6.52 -10.55 19.54
CA SER A 336 6.96 -9.37 18.80
C SER A 336 5.91 -8.90 17.78
N LYS A 337 5.35 -9.81 16.99
CA LYS A 337 4.24 -9.53 16.06
C LYS A 337 3.01 -8.97 16.75
N LEU A 338 2.59 -9.56 17.88
CA LEU A 338 1.46 -9.07 18.67
C LEU A 338 1.74 -7.67 19.24
N THR A 339 2.95 -7.42 19.74
CA THR A 339 3.38 -6.09 20.23
C THR A 339 3.34 -5.03 19.12
N ALA A 340 3.73 -5.39 17.90
CA ALA A 340 3.63 -4.51 16.74
C ALA A 340 2.18 -4.26 16.30
N GLN A 341 1.30 -5.27 16.35
CA GLN A 341 -0.13 -5.11 16.06
C GLN A 341 -0.84 -4.21 17.09
N ILE A 342 -0.49 -4.33 18.37
CA ILE A 342 -1.02 -3.45 19.43
C ILE A 342 -0.63 -2.00 19.14
N ARG A 343 0.66 -1.71 18.91
CA ARG A 343 1.12 -0.36 18.56
C ARG A 343 0.41 0.22 17.34
N TRP A 344 0.28 -0.57 16.27
CA TRP A 344 -0.44 -0.14 15.07
C TRP A 344 -1.92 0.15 15.35
N SER A 345 -2.57 -0.61 16.22
CA SER A 345 -3.94 -0.36 16.66
C SER A 345 -4.05 0.92 17.51
N ASP A 346 -3.08 1.19 18.38
CA ASP A 346 -3.02 2.40 19.21
C ASP A 346 -2.78 3.64 18.33
N GLU A 347 -1.85 3.55 17.37
CA GLU A 347 -1.55 4.60 16.38
C GLU A 347 -2.78 4.90 15.50
N ALA A 348 -3.44 3.88 14.96
CA ALA A 348 -4.65 4.04 14.15
C ALA A 348 -5.85 4.57 14.95
N GLN A 349 -5.94 4.25 16.25
CA GLN A 349 -6.95 4.84 17.13
C GLN A 349 -6.67 6.33 17.37
N ALA A 350 -5.42 6.71 17.65
CA ALA A 350 -5.03 8.10 17.85
C ALA A 350 -5.24 8.96 16.58
N GLU A 351 -4.90 8.43 15.40
CA GLU A 351 -5.21 9.07 14.11
C GLU A 351 -6.72 9.28 13.94
N ARG A 352 -7.53 8.25 14.21
CA ARG A 352 -9.00 8.33 14.13
C ARG A 352 -9.56 9.37 15.10
N GLU A 353 -9.03 9.47 16.33
CA GLU A 353 -9.46 10.46 17.32
C GLU A 353 -9.07 11.89 16.89
N SER A 354 -7.90 12.09 16.27
CA SER A 354 -7.52 13.38 15.66
C SER A 354 -8.45 13.77 14.52
N LEU A 355 -8.73 12.85 13.58
CA LEU A 355 -9.64 13.08 12.46
C LEU A 355 -11.08 13.34 12.92
N GLN A 356 -11.52 12.72 14.02
CA GLN A 356 -12.83 13.00 14.63
C GLN A 356 -12.87 14.41 15.25
N ALA A 357 -11.78 14.87 15.88
CA ALA A 357 -11.69 16.24 16.40
C ALA A 357 -11.68 17.29 15.27
N GLU A 358 -10.90 17.06 14.20
CA GLU A 358 -10.90 17.91 12.99
C GLU A 358 -12.28 17.95 12.33
N HIS A 359 -12.94 16.80 12.15
CA HIS A 359 -14.28 16.73 11.59
C HIS A 359 -15.31 17.49 12.46
N ALA A 360 -15.19 17.40 13.79
CA ALA A 360 -16.05 18.15 14.72
C ALA A 360 -15.81 19.66 14.62
N GLU A 361 -14.55 20.10 14.51
CA GLU A 361 -14.21 21.52 14.34
C GLU A 361 -14.70 22.06 12.99
N LEU A 362 -14.52 21.30 11.90
CA LEU A 362 -15.03 21.63 10.57
C LEU A 362 -16.57 21.66 10.53
N SER A 363 -17.24 20.71 11.20
CA SER A 363 -18.70 20.70 11.34
C SER A 363 -19.20 21.93 12.10
N SER A 364 -18.48 22.34 13.15
CA SER A 364 -18.78 23.56 13.92
C SER A 364 -18.58 24.84 13.08
N LYS A 365 -17.48 24.92 12.34
CA LYS A 365 -17.19 26.01 11.38
C LYS A 365 -18.27 26.10 10.30
N LEU A 366 -18.69 24.97 9.73
CA LEU A 366 -19.75 24.90 8.73
C LEU A 366 -21.10 25.33 9.31
N ALA A 367 -21.48 24.84 10.49
CA ALA A 367 -22.71 25.27 11.17
C ALA A 367 -22.71 26.78 11.50
N ALA A 368 -21.55 27.35 11.84
CA ALA A 368 -21.38 28.79 12.02
C ALA A 368 -21.45 29.58 10.71
N GLN A 369 -20.99 29.03 9.59
CA GLN A 369 -21.18 29.63 8.25
C GLN A 369 -22.64 29.58 7.80
N VAL A 370 -23.33 28.45 7.99
CA VAL A 370 -24.76 28.29 7.68
C VAL A 370 -25.57 29.34 8.45
N ARG A 371 -25.37 29.45 9.77
CA ARG A 371 -26.05 30.49 10.59
C ARG A 371 -25.77 31.92 10.11
N ARG A 372 -24.55 32.23 9.67
CA ARG A 372 -24.25 33.55 9.09
C ARG A 372 -25.02 33.79 7.79
N SER A 373 -25.12 32.77 6.93
CA SER A 373 -25.93 32.89 5.70
C SER A 373 -27.43 32.97 5.98
N GLU A 374 -27.92 32.33 7.04
CA GLU A 374 -29.31 32.45 7.52
C GLU A 374 -29.57 33.85 8.09
N ASP A 375 -28.66 34.39 8.92
CA ASP A 375 -28.71 35.78 9.44
C ASP A 375 -28.63 36.82 8.31
N GLU A 376 -27.78 36.61 7.31
CA GLU A 376 -27.62 37.49 6.15
C GLU A 376 -28.85 37.44 5.22
N GLN A 377 -29.43 36.26 5.01
CA GLN A 377 -30.68 36.08 4.27
C GLN A 377 -31.85 36.77 5.00
N ALA A 378 -31.99 36.58 6.31
CA ALA A 378 -33.03 37.23 7.11
C ALA A 378 -32.89 38.77 7.11
N ARG A 379 -31.66 39.30 7.11
CA ARG A 379 -31.39 40.73 6.92
C ARG A 379 -31.76 41.21 5.52
N PHE A 380 -31.45 40.43 4.49
CA PHE A 380 -31.85 40.76 3.11
C PHE A 380 -33.37 40.81 2.96
N GLU A 381 -34.09 39.84 3.53
CA GLU A 381 -35.56 39.81 3.56
C GLU A 381 -36.14 41.00 4.33
N SER A 382 -35.55 41.38 5.48
CA SER A 382 -35.95 42.58 6.22
C SER A 382 -35.74 43.87 5.41
N LEU A 383 -34.58 44.02 4.75
CA LEU A 383 -34.28 45.16 3.89
C LEU A 383 -35.17 45.19 2.64
N GLN A 384 -35.55 44.03 2.10
CA GLN A 384 -36.50 43.91 1.00
C GLN A 384 -37.91 44.31 1.44
N ALA A 385 -38.32 43.95 2.66
CA ALA A 385 -39.58 44.39 3.26
C ALA A 385 -39.59 45.92 3.48
N GLU A 386 -38.54 46.48 4.08
CA GLU A 386 -38.37 47.95 4.25
C GLU A 386 -38.39 48.69 2.90
N ALA A 387 -37.70 48.17 1.88
CA ALA A 387 -37.71 48.73 0.53
C ALA A 387 -39.11 48.67 -0.11
N SER A 388 -39.88 47.59 0.14
CA SER A 388 -41.27 47.48 -0.31
C SER A 388 -42.19 48.47 0.40
N GLU A 389 -41.99 48.69 1.71
CA GLU A 389 -42.76 49.66 2.50
C GLU A 389 -42.43 51.10 2.07
N LEU A 390 -41.15 51.43 1.87
CA LEU A 390 -40.70 52.72 1.33
C LEU A 390 -41.23 52.95 -0.09
N SER A 391 -41.24 51.93 -0.94
CA SER A 391 -41.88 51.98 -2.26
C SER A 391 -43.39 52.25 -2.14
N SER A 392 -44.09 51.61 -1.20
CA SER A 392 -45.51 51.88 -0.96
C SER A 392 -45.77 53.32 -0.47
N LYS A 393 -44.91 53.85 0.41
CA LYS A 393 -44.95 55.23 0.92
C LYS A 393 -44.67 56.25 -0.18
N LEU A 394 -43.70 55.98 -1.06
CA LEU A 394 -43.39 56.79 -2.22
C LEU A 394 -44.55 56.80 -3.22
N ASN A 395 -45.13 55.65 -3.53
CA ASN A 395 -46.32 55.54 -4.40
C ASN A 395 -47.54 56.26 -3.81
N ALA A 396 -47.70 56.26 -2.48
CA ALA A 396 -48.73 57.05 -1.80
C ALA A 396 -48.46 58.56 -1.87
N GLN A 397 -47.20 59.00 -1.75
CA GLN A 397 -46.82 60.41 -2.01
C GLN A 397 -47.06 60.83 -3.45
N VAL A 398 -46.70 60.00 -4.44
CA VAL A 398 -46.96 60.26 -5.86
C VAL A 398 -48.46 60.48 -6.08
N ARG A 399 -49.31 59.53 -5.65
CA ARG A 399 -50.78 59.68 -5.71
C ARG A 399 -51.29 60.95 -5.03
N TRP A 400 -50.76 61.28 -3.84
CA TRP A 400 -51.15 62.51 -3.15
C TRP A 400 -50.76 63.77 -3.94
N THR A 401 -49.59 63.80 -4.60
CA THR A 401 -49.21 64.90 -5.49
C THR A 401 -50.03 64.96 -6.78
N GLU A 402 -50.44 63.81 -7.34
CA GLU A 402 -51.33 63.73 -8.49
C GLU A 402 -52.74 64.24 -8.12
N GLU A 403 -53.30 63.84 -6.98
CA GLU A 403 -54.56 64.36 -6.46
C GLU A 403 -54.50 65.88 -6.19
N ALA A 404 -53.41 66.37 -5.60
CA ALA A 404 -53.22 67.80 -5.37
C ALA A 404 -53.18 68.59 -6.69
N ARG A 405 -52.55 68.04 -7.72
CA ARG A 405 -52.47 68.62 -9.07
C ARG A 405 -53.84 68.64 -9.77
N ALA A 406 -54.59 67.55 -9.70
CA ALA A 406 -55.97 67.48 -10.21
C ALA A 406 -56.91 68.48 -9.50
N ARG A 407 -56.76 68.67 -8.18
CA ARG A 407 -57.49 69.72 -7.43
C ARG A 407 -57.09 71.13 -7.89
N GLN A 408 -55.81 71.37 -8.17
CA GLN A 408 -55.33 72.65 -8.70
C GLN A 408 -55.91 72.94 -10.10
N GLU A 409 -56.03 71.93 -10.96
CA GLU A 409 -56.63 72.05 -12.30
C GLU A 409 -58.14 72.32 -12.22
N MET A 410 -58.87 71.62 -11.34
CA MET A 410 -60.28 71.90 -11.05
C MET A 410 -60.51 73.35 -10.59
N LEU A 411 -59.68 73.87 -9.69
CA LEU A 411 -59.79 75.25 -9.19
C LEU A 411 -59.47 76.31 -10.27
N GLN A 412 -58.63 76.00 -11.25
CA GLN A 412 -58.45 76.88 -12.42
C GLN A 412 -59.68 76.84 -13.34
N LEU A 413 -60.36 75.70 -13.46
CA LEU A 413 -61.60 75.56 -14.23
C LEU A 413 -62.75 76.36 -13.61
N GLU A 414 -62.97 76.25 -12.29
CA GLU A 414 -63.96 77.07 -11.56
C GLU A 414 -63.65 78.57 -11.68
N LYS A 415 -62.37 78.96 -11.60
CA LYS A 415 -61.94 80.35 -11.78
C LYS A 415 -62.26 80.87 -13.19
N ALA A 416 -62.07 80.05 -14.23
CA ALA A 416 -62.44 80.42 -15.60
C ALA A 416 -63.96 80.56 -15.77
N GLU A 417 -64.74 79.64 -15.17
CA GLU A 417 -66.20 79.69 -15.22
C GLU A 417 -66.76 80.92 -14.46
N LEU A 418 -66.17 81.28 -13.32
CA LEU A 418 -66.51 82.49 -12.57
C LEU A 418 -66.15 83.78 -13.34
N SER A 419 -65.05 83.79 -14.09
CA SER A 419 -64.72 84.91 -14.99
C SER A 419 -65.78 85.09 -16.09
N SER A 420 -66.20 84.00 -16.73
CA SER A 420 -67.27 84.02 -17.75
C SER A 420 -68.62 84.50 -17.18
N LYS A 421 -68.92 84.15 -15.93
CA LYS A 421 -70.09 84.63 -15.18
C LYS A 421 -69.99 86.11 -14.79
N LEU A 422 -68.79 86.70 -14.73
CA LEU A 422 -68.58 88.13 -14.49
C LEU A 422 -68.77 88.95 -15.77
N ASP A 423 -68.16 88.53 -16.89
CA ASP A 423 -68.29 89.19 -18.19
C ASP A 423 -69.76 89.26 -18.68
N THR A 424 -70.55 88.23 -18.37
CA THR A 424 -71.99 88.20 -18.69
C THR A 424 -72.86 89.10 -17.80
N GLN A 425 -72.37 89.54 -16.64
CA GLN A 425 -73.02 90.59 -15.84
C GLN A 425 -72.62 92.00 -16.30
N VAL A 426 -71.36 92.21 -16.71
CA VAL A 426 -70.89 93.49 -17.25
C VAL A 426 -71.71 93.90 -18.48
N ARG A 427 -71.90 93.00 -19.45
CA ARG A 427 -72.71 93.26 -20.65
C ARG A 427 -74.16 93.66 -20.34
N ARG A 428 -74.74 93.15 -19.24
CA ARG A 428 -76.11 93.51 -18.82
C ARG A 428 -76.21 94.91 -18.20
N ALA A 429 -75.12 95.47 -17.68
CA ALA A 429 -75.09 96.88 -17.26
C ALA A 429 -75.03 97.82 -18.48
N GLU A 430 -74.23 97.46 -19.48
CA GLU A 430 -74.05 98.23 -20.72
C GLU A 430 -75.37 98.36 -21.53
N GLU A 431 -76.16 97.28 -21.62
CA GLU A 431 -77.49 97.28 -22.27
C GLU A 431 -78.57 98.15 -21.59
N VAL A 432 -78.35 98.56 -20.33
CA VAL A 432 -79.25 99.47 -19.60
C VAL A 432 -78.82 100.92 -19.80
N GLN A 433 -77.51 101.19 -19.77
CA GLN A 433 -76.93 102.52 -20.03
C GLN A 433 -77.39 103.07 -21.39
N ALA A 434 -77.29 102.25 -22.44
CA ALA A 434 -77.59 102.62 -23.83
C ALA A 434 -79.07 103.02 -24.11
N LYS A 435 -80.00 102.81 -23.16
CA LYS A 435 -81.42 103.19 -23.30
C LYS A 435 -81.74 104.58 -22.75
N CYS A 436 -80.91 105.15 -21.90
CA CYS A 436 -81.11 106.49 -21.35
C CYS A 436 -80.63 107.59 -22.30
N ASP A 437 -79.45 107.41 -22.92
CA ASP A 437 -78.85 108.41 -23.81
C ASP A 437 -79.68 108.66 -25.09
N ALA A 438 -80.46 107.66 -25.51
CA ALA A 438 -81.28 107.70 -26.72
C ALA A 438 -82.43 108.75 -26.72
N LEU A 439 -82.81 109.31 -25.56
CA LEU A 439 -83.89 110.30 -25.46
C LEU A 439 -83.42 111.75 -25.36
N LEU A 440 -82.17 112.02 -24.97
CA LEU A 440 -81.67 113.39 -24.81
C LEU A 440 -81.18 114.03 -26.13
N ALA A 441 -80.75 113.21 -27.10
CA ALA A 441 -80.28 113.72 -28.40
C ALA A 441 -81.38 114.40 -29.24
N ARG A 442 -82.63 113.93 -29.15
CA ARG A 442 -83.70 114.24 -30.12
C ARG A 442 -84.32 115.65 -30.01
N CYS A 443 -83.92 116.45 -29.01
CA CYS A 443 -84.41 117.83 -28.86
C CYS A 443 -83.38 118.91 -29.24
N ALA A 444 -82.11 118.57 -29.46
CA ALA A 444 -81.08 119.53 -29.87
C ALA A 444 -81.16 119.87 -31.38
N GLU A 445 -81.67 118.94 -32.19
CA GLU A 445 -81.62 118.97 -33.66
C GLU A 445 -82.54 120.04 -34.30
N LEU A 446 -83.64 120.41 -33.62
CA LEU A 446 -84.64 121.36 -34.14
C LEU A 446 -84.19 122.84 -34.20
N SER A 447 -82.98 123.19 -33.78
CA SER A 447 -82.57 124.59 -33.54
C SER A 447 -81.54 125.19 -34.51
N SER A 448 -80.93 124.42 -35.44
CA SER A 448 -79.86 124.94 -36.32
C SER A 448 -80.16 124.92 -37.82
N GLU A 449 -81.08 124.08 -38.32
CA GLU A 449 -81.42 124.05 -39.76
C GLU A 449 -82.03 125.38 -40.30
N LEU A 450 -82.52 126.25 -39.42
CA LEU A 450 -83.33 127.43 -39.79
C LEU A 450 -82.50 128.65 -40.24
N ILE A 451 -81.17 128.66 -40.07
CA ILE A 451 -80.33 129.84 -40.35
C ILE A 451 -79.54 129.74 -41.66
N ALA A 452 -79.15 128.54 -42.11
CA ALA A 452 -78.28 128.37 -43.29
C ALA A 452 -79.03 128.21 -44.63
N LYS A 453 -80.37 128.12 -44.63
CA LYS A 453 -81.19 127.84 -45.83
C LYS A 453 -82.21 128.93 -46.21
N ALA A 454 -82.28 130.03 -45.46
CA ALA A 454 -83.37 131.01 -45.55
C ALA A 454 -82.95 132.48 -45.62
N CYS A 455 -81.67 132.78 -45.90
CA CYS A 455 -81.21 134.05 -46.47
C CYS A 455 -80.35 133.71 -47.69
N GLN A 456 -80.95 133.19 -48.77
CA GLN A 456 -81.67 133.94 -49.82
C GLN A 456 -80.72 134.64 -50.79
N SER A 457 -81.15 134.74 -52.05
CA SER A 457 -80.65 135.74 -53.00
C SER A 457 -79.12 135.70 -53.18
N ASP A 458 -78.53 134.63 -53.68
CA ASP A 458 -78.80 134.09 -55.01
C ASP A 458 -79.10 135.19 -56.05
N GLU A 459 -78.25 135.27 -57.07
CA GLU A 459 -78.41 136.10 -58.28
C GLU A 459 -78.50 137.64 -58.12
N ALA A 460 -78.59 138.19 -56.90
CA ALA A 460 -78.38 139.62 -56.64
C ALA A 460 -76.91 140.07 -56.66
N GLN A 461 -75.96 139.14 -56.81
CA GLN A 461 -74.58 139.47 -57.21
C GLN A 461 -74.02 138.48 -58.24
N VAL A 462 -74.83 138.12 -59.24
CA VAL A 462 -74.42 137.27 -60.37
C VAL A 462 -73.53 138.00 -61.39
N ARG A 463 -73.38 139.34 -61.27
CA ARG A 463 -72.94 140.23 -62.37
C ARG A 463 -72.05 141.43 -61.96
N HIS A 464 -71.36 141.41 -60.82
CA HIS A 464 -70.32 142.42 -60.51
C HIS A 464 -68.93 141.79 -60.40
N ASP A 465 -68.43 141.38 -61.58
CA ASP A 465 -67.04 141.57 -61.96
C ASP A 465 -65.94 140.89 -61.12
N ALA A 466 -66.06 139.57 -60.99
CA ALA A 466 -64.90 138.70 -61.27
C ALA A 466 -64.56 138.70 -62.78
N LEU A 467 -64.53 139.91 -63.36
CA LEU A 467 -64.62 140.24 -64.79
C LEU A 467 -65.99 139.82 -65.39
N VAL A 468 -66.42 140.25 -66.60
CA VAL A 468 -65.71 140.69 -67.82
C VAL A 468 -64.88 139.57 -68.48
N ALA A 469 -64.77 138.39 -67.87
CA ALA A 469 -64.00 137.21 -68.33
C ALA A 469 -62.52 137.46 -68.74
N GLN A 470 -61.89 138.59 -68.37
CA GLN A 470 -60.67 139.10 -69.02
C GLN A 470 -59.49 139.40 -68.05
N HIS A 471 -59.12 138.43 -67.21
CA HIS A 471 -57.81 138.41 -66.54
C HIS A 471 -57.31 136.96 -66.31
N ALA A 472 -58.26 136.03 -66.23
CA ALA A 472 -58.33 134.84 -67.09
C ALA A 472 -57.17 133.81 -67.03
N ASP A 473 -57.21 132.91 -68.03
CA ASP A 473 -56.18 132.28 -68.87
C ASP A 473 -54.67 132.62 -68.72
N LEU A 474 -54.27 133.56 -67.86
CA LEU A 474 -53.03 133.36 -67.08
C LEU A 474 -53.10 132.01 -66.32
N ALA A 475 -54.31 131.56 -66.00
CA ALA A 475 -54.66 130.19 -65.60
C ALA A 475 -54.23 129.06 -66.58
N ALA A 476 -53.78 129.36 -67.81
CA ALA A 476 -53.18 128.38 -68.73
C ALA A 476 -51.66 128.55 -68.95
N ARG A 477 -51.02 129.48 -68.23
CA ARG A 477 -49.55 129.68 -68.27
C ARG A 477 -48.82 129.31 -66.98
N GLN A 478 -49.44 129.45 -65.80
CA GLN A 478 -48.72 129.26 -64.54
C GLN A 478 -48.34 127.79 -64.25
N LEU A 479 -49.11 126.84 -64.78
CA LEU A 479 -48.89 125.38 -64.76
C LEU A 479 -47.61 124.87 -65.48
N ARG A 480 -46.66 125.78 -65.78
CA ARG A 480 -45.37 125.51 -66.44
C ARG A 480 -44.15 125.82 -65.57
N TYR A 481 -44.34 126.38 -64.37
CA TYR A 481 -43.23 126.68 -63.45
C TYR A 481 -43.01 125.58 -62.39
N GLU A 482 -44.00 124.73 -62.15
CA GLU A 482 -43.98 123.70 -61.09
C GLU A 482 -42.91 122.60 -61.33
N GLU A 483 -42.60 122.25 -62.58
CA GLU A 483 -41.51 121.31 -62.90
C GLU A 483 -40.10 121.86 -62.66
N LYS A 484 -39.92 123.19 -62.58
CA LYS A 484 -38.57 123.78 -62.61
C LYS A 484 -37.89 123.83 -61.24
N CYS A 485 -38.64 124.01 -60.16
CA CYS A 485 -38.10 124.03 -58.80
C CYS A 485 -37.59 122.64 -58.35
N GLY A 486 -38.21 121.55 -58.83
CA GLY A 486 -37.80 120.16 -58.54
C GLY A 486 -36.40 119.75 -59.04
N ARG A 487 -35.58 120.68 -59.53
CA ARG A 487 -34.15 120.47 -59.85
C ARG A 487 -33.18 120.96 -58.78
N LEU A 488 -33.50 122.00 -58.02
CA LEU A 488 -32.52 122.71 -57.17
C LEU A 488 -32.30 122.09 -55.79
N GLU A 489 -33.34 121.55 -55.14
CA GLU A 489 -33.16 120.95 -53.80
C GLU A 489 -32.33 119.66 -53.82
N ARG A 490 -32.25 119.00 -54.99
CA ARG A 490 -31.34 117.86 -55.27
C ARG A 490 -29.84 118.25 -55.26
N ASP A 491 -29.50 119.54 -55.17
CA ASP A 491 -28.12 119.99 -54.94
C ASP A 491 -27.79 120.09 -53.43
N LEU A 492 -28.79 120.30 -52.55
CA LEU A 492 -28.56 120.49 -51.11
C LEU A 492 -28.19 119.18 -50.38
N GLU A 493 -28.75 118.05 -50.81
CA GLU A 493 -28.41 116.72 -50.28
C GLU A 493 -26.90 116.40 -50.39
N ARG A 494 -26.22 116.92 -51.42
CA ARG A 494 -24.79 116.67 -51.66
C ARG A 494 -23.90 117.38 -50.66
N ALA A 495 -24.34 118.50 -50.08
CA ALA A 495 -23.56 119.21 -49.06
C ALA A 495 -23.46 118.43 -47.74
N GLN A 496 -24.55 117.75 -47.33
CA GLN A 496 -24.64 117.11 -46.02
C GLN A 496 -23.88 115.77 -45.91
N GLN A 497 -23.59 115.11 -47.04
CA GLN A 497 -22.69 113.94 -47.02
C GLN A 497 -21.26 114.33 -46.59
N SER A 498 -20.78 115.51 -46.98
CA SER A 498 -19.42 115.98 -46.66
C SER A 498 -19.18 116.22 -45.17
N ILE A 499 -20.23 116.54 -44.40
CA ILE A 499 -20.11 116.82 -42.95
C ILE A 499 -19.74 115.55 -42.17
N ARG A 500 -20.21 114.37 -42.61
CA ARG A 500 -19.97 113.09 -41.91
C ARG A 500 -18.50 112.68 -41.87
N GLY A 501 -17.67 113.19 -42.79
CA GLY A 501 -16.23 112.93 -42.80
C GLY A 501 -15.45 113.68 -41.71
N LEU A 502 -15.93 114.85 -41.26
CA LEU A 502 -15.20 115.71 -40.31
C LEU A 502 -15.37 115.28 -38.86
N SER A 503 -16.53 114.72 -38.48
CA SER A 503 -16.81 114.30 -37.11
C SER A 503 -15.87 113.20 -36.60
N LEU A 504 -15.27 112.40 -37.48
CA LEU A 504 -14.30 111.36 -37.10
C LEU A 504 -12.99 111.94 -36.55
N HIS A 505 -12.63 113.17 -36.92
CA HIS A 505 -11.48 113.88 -36.34
C HIS A 505 -11.81 114.60 -35.03
N LEU A 506 -13.07 115.01 -34.81
CA LEU A 506 -13.46 115.75 -33.61
C LEU A 506 -13.22 114.95 -32.32
N ALA A 507 -13.52 113.64 -32.36
CA ALA A 507 -13.28 112.72 -31.25
C ALA A 507 -11.79 112.60 -30.84
N SER A 508 -10.85 112.98 -31.72
CA SER A 508 -9.42 113.05 -31.41
C SER A 508 -9.00 114.37 -30.74
N SER A 509 -9.84 115.41 -30.77
CA SER A 509 -9.53 116.76 -30.29
C SER A 509 -10.16 117.07 -28.92
N GLU A 510 -11.32 116.50 -28.60
CA GLU A 510 -12.01 116.73 -27.31
C GLU A 510 -11.21 116.23 -26.09
N ALA A 511 -10.33 115.24 -26.31
CA ALA A 511 -9.37 114.74 -25.30
C ALA A 511 -8.32 115.79 -24.89
N GLU A 512 -7.90 116.67 -25.81
CA GLU A 512 -6.97 117.77 -25.51
C GLU A 512 -7.74 118.96 -24.90
N ALA A 513 -8.94 119.25 -25.40
CA ALA A 513 -9.71 120.44 -25.05
C ALA A 513 -10.20 120.49 -23.58
N THR A 514 -10.40 119.34 -22.93
CA THR A 514 -10.84 119.31 -21.51
C THR A 514 -9.70 119.54 -20.53
N GLN A 515 -8.44 119.31 -20.92
CA GLN A 515 -7.27 119.70 -20.12
C GLN A 515 -7.21 121.24 -19.99
N THR A 516 -7.49 121.96 -21.09
CA THR A 516 -7.50 123.43 -21.15
C THR A 516 -8.69 124.06 -20.42
N ARG A 517 -9.87 123.42 -20.42
CA ARG A 517 -11.09 124.01 -19.83
C ARG A 517 -10.95 124.29 -18.33
N THR A 518 -10.13 123.52 -17.62
CA THR A 518 -9.81 123.72 -16.20
C THR A 518 -9.25 125.13 -15.93
N GLU A 519 -8.42 125.65 -16.83
CA GLU A 519 -7.73 126.94 -16.71
C GLU A 519 -8.69 128.13 -16.92
N LEU A 520 -9.71 127.97 -17.75
CA LEU A 520 -10.70 129.01 -18.09
C LEU A 520 -11.70 129.32 -16.96
N THR A 521 -11.74 128.51 -15.90
CA THR A 521 -12.65 128.69 -14.75
C THR A 521 -12.29 129.92 -13.89
N LEU A 522 -11.08 130.47 -14.04
CA LEU A 522 -10.52 131.51 -13.16
C LEU A 522 -10.58 132.94 -13.72
N ALA A 523 -11.25 133.18 -14.87
CA ALA A 523 -11.16 134.44 -15.60
C ALA A 523 -12.50 135.13 -15.94
N LEU A 524 -13.66 134.55 -15.58
CA LEU A 524 -14.97 135.09 -15.99
C LEU A 524 -15.69 135.92 -14.91
N ASP A 525 -15.33 135.75 -13.64
CA ASP A 525 -15.95 136.50 -12.53
C ASP A 525 -15.67 138.02 -12.59
N ASP A 526 -14.60 138.45 -13.27
CA ASP A 526 -14.23 139.87 -13.45
C ASP A 526 -15.22 140.69 -14.30
N ALA A 527 -16.09 140.04 -15.10
CA ALA A 527 -16.69 140.69 -16.27
C ALA A 527 -17.99 141.48 -16.04
N PHE A 528 -18.94 140.97 -15.24
CA PHE A 528 -20.33 141.46 -15.30
C PHE A 528 -20.74 142.54 -14.28
N HIS A 529 -19.79 143.09 -13.51
CA HIS A 529 -20.03 144.26 -12.66
C HIS A 529 -20.44 145.53 -13.46
N GLU A 530 -20.12 145.63 -14.76
CA GLU A 530 -20.31 146.85 -15.57
C GLU A 530 -21.77 147.17 -15.93
N ARG A 531 -22.68 146.17 -16.06
CA ARG A 531 -24.03 146.42 -16.65
C ARG A 531 -25.07 147.05 -15.72
N SER A 532 -24.68 147.47 -14.51
CA SER A 532 -25.55 148.24 -13.60
C SER A 532 -25.65 149.73 -13.95
N ARG A 533 -24.88 150.21 -14.94
CA ARG A 533 -24.56 151.66 -15.09
C ARG A 533 -25.53 152.51 -15.92
N ILE A 534 -26.42 151.94 -16.73
CA ILE A 534 -27.04 152.68 -17.87
C ILE A 534 -28.56 152.97 -17.75
N LEU A 535 -29.36 152.21 -17.01
CA LEU A 535 -30.84 152.23 -17.16
C LEU A 535 -31.60 153.38 -16.45
N GLY A 536 -30.91 154.38 -15.90
CA GLY A 536 -31.51 155.38 -15.00
C GLY A 536 -32.24 156.58 -15.64
N GLU A 537 -32.21 156.73 -16.97
CA GLU A 537 -32.29 158.08 -17.58
C GLU A 537 -33.62 158.47 -18.28
N LEU A 538 -34.60 157.57 -18.49
CA LEU A 538 -35.55 157.73 -19.62
C LEU A 538 -36.87 158.55 -19.47
N GLU A 539 -37.75 158.36 -18.46
CA GLU A 539 -39.22 158.51 -18.70
C GLU A 539 -40.08 159.35 -17.69
N ARG A 540 -40.86 160.39 -18.13
CA ARG A 540 -41.62 161.37 -17.26
C ARG A 540 -42.90 162.17 -17.87
N ALA A 541 -44.20 161.67 -18.05
CA ALA A 541 -45.51 162.44 -18.43
C ALA A 541 -46.97 161.70 -18.51
N ARG A 542 -48.18 162.38 -18.78
CA ARG A 542 -49.56 161.99 -19.45
C ARG A 542 -51.01 162.47 -18.83
N THR A 543 -52.22 162.67 -19.54
CA THR A 543 -53.65 163.08 -18.99
C THR A 543 -55.01 163.25 -19.88
N ALA A 544 -56.31 163.26 -19.32
CA ALA A 544 -57.67 164.01 -19.62
C ALA A 544 -59.04 163.53 -20.42
N GLY A 545 -60.33 164.00 -20.09
CA GLY A 545 -61.67 164.04 -20.92
C GLY A 545 -63.19 163.94 -20.31
N VAL A 546 -64.35 164.53 -20.86
CA VAL A 546 -65.86 164.47 -20.39
C VAL A 546 -67.10 165.01 -21.32
N ALA A 547 -68.46 164.67 -21.15
CA ALA A 547 -69.80 165.50 -21.23
C ALA A 547 -71.26 165.05 -21.86
N LEU A 548 -72.47 165.57 -21.35
CA LEU A 548 -73.85 166.03 -21.96
C LEU A 548 -75.26 165.21 -22.22
N ALA A 549 -76.51 165.84 -22.09
CA ALA A 549 -77.90 165.72 -22.81
C ALA A 549 -79.35 165.33 -22.13
N THR A 550 -80.60 165.80 -22.58
CA THR A 550 -82.09 165.39 -22.21
C THR A 550 -83.36 166.18 -22.83
N GLU A 551 -84.67 165.68 -22.97
CA GLU A 551 -86.02 166.44 -23.22
C GLU A 551 -87.49 165.72 -23.26
N LEU A 552 -88.68 166.45 -23.35
CA LEU A 552 -90.16 166.26 -23.81
C LEU A 552 -91.33 165.53 -23.00
N ARG A 553 -92.66 165.92 -23.12
CA ARG A 553 -93.85 165.21 -22.48
C ARG A 553 -95.34 165.57 -22.86
N ASN A 554 -96.32 164.81 -22.29
CA ASN A 554 -97.74 165.14 -21.92
C ASN A 554 -98.92 164.70 -22.85
N VAL A 555 -99.98 165.52 -22.96
CA VAL A 555 -101.26 165.36 -23.73
C VAL A 555 -102.42 164.49 -23.15
N TYR A 556 -102.32 163.16 -23.14
CA TYR A 556 -103.42 162.18 -23.42
C TYR A 556 -104.71 162.06 -22.54
N ALA A 557 -104.98 162.91 -21.53
CA ALA A 557 -105.66 162.44 -20.31
C ALA A 557 -107.22 162.39 -20.19
N SER A 558 -108.03 163.02 -21.06
CA SER A 558 -109.39 163.44 -20.63
C SER A 558 -110.52 162.37 -20.64
N THR A 559 -111.52 162.57 -19.77
CA THR A 559 -112.81 161.84 -19.77
C THR A 559 -113.64 162.08 -21.04
N SER A 560 -113.46 163.19 -21.75
CA SER A 560 -114.07 163.42 -23.07
C SER A 560 -113.32 162.72 -24.22
N TRP A 561 -112.09 162.22 -23.99
CA TRP A 561 -111.49 161.19 -24.86
C TRP A 561 -112.22 159.84 -24.75
N ARG A 562 -113.05 159.63 -23.71
CA ARG A 562 -113.93 158.46 -23.55
C ARG A 562 -115.34 158.62 -24.14
N MET A 563 -116.02 159.73 -23.89
CA MET A 563 -117.50 159.85 -24.08
C MET A 563 -118.01 159.47 -25.49
N THR A 564 -117.25 159.77 -26.55
CA THR A 564 -117.75 159.71 -27.92
C THR A 564 -117.35 158.47 -28.72
N LYS A 565 -118.22 157.47 -28.81
CA LYS A 565 -118.40 156.71 -30.08
C LYS A 565 -119.71 156.94 -30.85
N PRO A 566 -120.58 157.87 -30.42
CA PRO A 566 -121.27 158.77 -31.35
C PRO A 566 -120.33 159.60 -32.27
N TRP A 567 -119.00 159.56 -32.05
CA TRP A 567 -118.01 160.05 -33.03
C TRP A 567 -116.80 159.13 -33.30
N ARG A 568 -115.99 158.72 -32.31
CA ARG A 568 -114.58 158.26 -32.51
C ARG A 568 -114.34 156.91 -33.24
N SER A 569 -115.29 156.39 -34.00
CA SER A 569 -114.99 155.48 -35.13
C SER A 569 -114.70 156.28 -36.41
N VAL A 570 -115.20 157.51 -36.47
CA VAL A 570 -114.91 158.57 -37.44
C VAL A 570 -113.90 159.55 -36.80
N THR A 571 -113.43 160.54 -37.57
CA THR A 571 -112.25 161.40 -37.35
C THR A 571 -110.88 160.71 -37.19
N GLU A 572 -110.81 159.45 -36.75
CA GLU A 572 -109.73 158.50 -37.10
C GLU A 572 -110.34 157.12 -37.43
N TYR A 573 -111.38 157.08 -38.27
CA TYR A 573 -111.20 156.69 -39.68
C TYR A 573 -110.32 157.62 -40.54
N ILE A 574 -110.32 158.93 -40.29
CA ILE A 574 -109.55 159.97 -41.01
C ILE A 574 -108.04 159.89 -40.68
N LYS A 575 -107.41 158.77 -41.06
CA LYS A 575 -105.96 158.65 -41.28
C LYS A 575 -105.67 157.62 -42.37
N ARG A 576 -104.67 156.75 -42.18
CA ARG A 576 -103.68 156.44 -43.24
C ARG A 576 -103.12 157.75 -43.88
N LYS A 577 -102.99 158.82 -43.07
CA LYS A 577 -102.66 160.17 -43.56
C LYS A 577 -101.37 160.82 -42.99
N THR A 578 -100.83 160.49 -41.78
CA THR A 578 -99.59 161.14 -41.20
C THR A 578 -98.90 160.46 -39.96
N GLY A 579 -97.53 160.41 -39.88
CA GLY A 579 -96.61 160.15 -38.67
C GLY A 579 -95.09 159.67 -38.90
N ARG A 580 -94.01 160.10 -38.14
CA ARG A 580 -92.49 159.75 -38.21
C ARG A 580 -91.65 160.14 -36.89
N ALA A 581 -90.31 160.10 -36.54
CA ALA A 581 -88.85 159.81 -36.96
C ALA A 581 -87.91 159.51 -35.67
N SER A 582 -86.55 159.59 -35.37
CA SER A 582 -85.10 159.87 -35.83
C SER A 582 -84.09 159.77 -34.58
N ASN A 583 -82.71 159.85 -34.36
CA ASN A 583 -81.27 159.79 -34.91
C ASN A 583 -80.21 159.87 -33.66
N SER A 584 -78.83 159.97 -33.52
CA SER A 584 -77.42 159.74 -34.11
C SER A 584 -76.25 160.33 -33.15
N THR A 585 -74.87 160.19 -33.05
CA THR A 585 -73.63 159.32 -33.36
C THR A 585 -72.20 159.95 -32.91
N GLY A 586 -71.05 159.25 -32.58
CA GLY A 586 -69.62 159.81 -32.42
C GLY A 586 -68.40 158.97 -31.75
N LYS A 587 -67.06 159.31 -31.89
CA LYS A 587 -65.78 158.61 -31.29
C LYS A 587 -64.33 159.30 -31.48
N LEU A 588 -63.26 159.08 -30.62
CA LEU A 588 -61.76 159.34 -30.82
C LEU A 588 -60.78 158.63 -29.79
N PRO A 589 -59.52 158.20 -30.11
CA PRO A 589 -58.88 158.00 -31.42
C PRO A 589 -59.08 156.59 -31.96
#